data_AF-A0A1R1DGR2-F1
#
_entry.id   AF-A0A1R1DGR2-F1
#
_cell.length_a   1.000
_cell.length_b   1.000
_cell.length_c   1.000
_cell.angle_alpha   90.00
_cell.angle_beta   90.00
_cell.angle_gamma   90.00
#
_symmetry.space_group_name_H-M   'P 1'
#
loop_
_entity.id
_entity.type
_entity.pdbx_description
1 polymer ?
#
loop_
_entity_poly.entity_id
_entity_poly.type
_entity_poly.pdbx_seq_one_letter_code
_entity_poly.pdbx_strand_id
1 'polypeptide(L)'
;MTLTREQVLDMGAGHKLDSEIAVGVFRWDRERVENAMDAWLNGVCGAETIPYYSTDIDAAWKVLEKLQGEWSWEMKMNNAAKEVELRIGKGWATSTNVPLAICRAALLTTIGEGT
;
A
#
# COMPACT_ATOMS: atom_id res chain seq x y z
N MET A 1 10.18 10.76 -10.05
CA MET A 1 8.86 11.43 -9.98
C MET A 1 8.29 11.16 -8.61
N THR A 2 7.86 12.18 -7.88
CA THR A 2 7.30 12.02 -6.53
C THR A 2 5.79 11.78 -6.66
N LEU A 3 5.30 10.69 -6.07
CA LEU A 3 3.88 10.33 -6.10
C LEU A 3 3.07 11.37 -5.32
N THR A 4 1.97 11.88 -5.87
CA THR A 4 1.15 12.89 -5.16
C THR A 4 0.03 12.23 -4.35
N ARG A 5 -0.50 12.97 -3.36
CA ARG A 5 -1.62 12.52 -2.54
C ARG A 5 -2.84 12.12 -3.38
N GLU A 6 -3.19 12.95 -4.36
CA GLU A 6 -4.35 12.75 -5.24
C GLU A 6 -4.17 11.49 -6.07
N GLN A 7 -2.95 11.26 -6.59
CA GLN A 7 -2.63 10.05 -7.33
C GLN A 7 -2.81 8.79 -6.47
N VAL A 8 -2.36 8.80 -5.21
CA VAL A 8 -2.55 7.64 -4.32
C VAL A 8 -4.02 7.36 -4.04
N LEU A 9 -4.81 8.42 -3.82
CA LEU A 9 -6.24 8.26 -3.55
C LEU A 9 -7.02 7.75 -4.77
N ASP A 10 -6.57 8.07 -5.98
CA ASP A 10 -7.15 7.57 -7.23
C ASP A 10 -6.69 6.15 -7.60
N MET A 11 -5.52 5.70 -7.11
CA MET A 11 -4.99 4.37 -7.40
C MET A 11 -5.90 3.27 -6.85
N GLY A 12 -6.52 2.50 -7.74
CA GLY A 12 -7.26 1.29 -7.39
C GLY A 12 -6.36 0.18 -6.85
N ALA A 13 -6.99 -0.86 -6.29
CA ALA A 13 -6.27 -2.06 -5.89
C ALA A 13 -5.62 -2.75 -7.10
N GLY A 14 -4.43 -3.29 -6.90
CA GLY A 14 -3.66 -4.03 -7.90
C GLY A 14 -2.17 -3.65 -7.92
N HIS A 15 -1.47 -4.23 -8.88
CA HIS A 15 -0.01 -4.26 -8.94
C HIS A 15 0.67 -2.89 -8.88
N LYS A 16 0.06 -1.86 -9.46
CA LYS A 16 0.61 -0.51 -9.43
C LYS A 16 0.64 0.06 -8.01
N LEU A 17 -0.39 -0.20 -7.21
CA LEU A 17 -0.41 0.22 -5.80
C LEU A 17 0.53 -0.67 -4.97
N ASP A 18 0.52 -1.97 -5.22
CA ASP A 18 1.37 -2.93 -4.50
C ASP A 18 2.86 -2.65 -4.71
N SER A 19 3.26 -2.25 -5.92
CA SER A 19 4.64 -1.88 -6.23
C SER A 19 5.07 -0.60 -5.52
N GLU A 20 4.20 0.41 -5.45
CA GLU A 20 4.51 1.63 -4.68
C GLU A 20 4.57 1.36 -3.17
N ILE A 21 3.81 0.39 -2.65
CA ILE A 21 3.95 -0.07 -1.25
C ILE A 21 5.29 -0.74 -1.02
N ALA A 22 5.73 -1.61 -1.94
CA ALA A 22 7.03 -2.26 -1.84
C ALA A 22 8.17 -1.23 -1.77
N VAL A 23 8.10 -0.18 -2.58
CA VAL A 23 9.10 0.91 -2.56
C VAL A 23 8.94 1.80 -1.32
N GLY A 24 7.74 2.32 -1.07
CA GLY A 24 7.50 3.35 -0.06
C GLY A 24 7.62 2.84 1.36
N VAL A 25 7.02 1.67 1.63
CA VAL A 25 6.90 1.11 2.99
C VAL A 25 7.99 0.08 3.27
N PHE A 26 8.23 -0.83 2.34
CA PHE A 26 9.25 -1.89 2.52
C PHE A 26 10.63 -1.50 2.02
N ARG A 27 10.79 -0.30 1.43
CA ARG A 27 12.06 0.25 0.94
C ARG A 27 12.76 -0.68 -0.06
N TRP A 28 11.99 -1.42 -0.87
CA TRP A 28 12.55 -2.13 -2.01
C TRP A 28 13.13 -1.11 -2.99
N ASP A 29 14.29 -1.40 -3.55
CA ASP A 29 14.84 -0.61 -4.63
C ASP A 29 13.99 -0.77 -5.91
N ARG A 30 14.04 0.25 -6.77
CA ARG A 30 13.20 0.30 -7.97
C ARG A 30 13.56 -0.81 -8.97
N GLU A 31 14.84 -1.19 -9.06
CA GLU A 31 15.29 -2.28 -9.94
C GLU A 31 14.69 -3.62 -9.52
N ARG A 32 14.70 -3.93 -8.22
CA ARG A 32 14.04 -5.12 -7.66
C ARG A 32 12.55 -5.14 -7.93
N VAL A 33 11.87 -4.00 -7.78
CA VAL A 33 10.44 -3.88 -8.09
C VAL A 33 10.16 -4.05 -9.58
N GLU A 34 10.99 -3.47 -10.45
CA GLU A 34 10.89 -3.65 -11.90
C GLU A 34 11.09 -5.12 -12.30
N ASN A 35 12.11 -5.78 -11.76
CA ASN A 35 12.36 -7.20 -11.99
C ASN A 35 11.19 -8.08 -11.51
N ALA A 36 10.63 -7.80 -10.34
CA ALA A 36 9.48 -8.54 -9.82
C ALA A 36 8.20 -8.30 -10.65
N MET A 37 8.01 -7.08 -11.17
CA MET A 37 6.91 -6.74 -12.06
C MET A 37 7.06 -7.41 -13.44
N ASP A 38 8.27 -7.42 -14.01
CA ASP A 38 8.55 -8.08 -15.28
C ASP A 38 8.37 -9.60 -15.16
N ALA A 39 8.90 -10.20 -14.09
CA ALA A 39 8.69 -11.61 -13.79
C ALA A 39 7.21 -11.96 -13.67
N TRP A 40 6.41 -11.08 -13.05
CA TRP A 40 4.97 -11.25 -12.94
C TRP A 40 4.25 -11.17 -14.30
N LEU A 41 4.58 -10.18 -15.13
CA LEU A 41 3.99 -9.99 -16.47
C LEU A 41 4.34 -11.14 -17.43
N ASN A 42 5.55 -11.67 -17.33
CA ASN A 42 6.06 -12.74 -18.18
C ASN A 42 5.81 -14.15 -17.61
N GLY A 43 5.21 -14.26 -16.42
CA GLY A 43 4.90 -15.55 -15.79
C GLY A 43 6.13 -16.37 -15.41
N VAL A 44 7.23 -15.71 -15.02
CA VAL A 44 8.49 -16.37 -14.66
C VAL A 44 8.31 -17.13 -13.35
N CYS A 45 8.35 -18.45 -13.41
CA CYS A 45 8.22 -19.31 -12.23
C CYS A 45 9.48 -19.23 -11.36
N GLY A 46 9.31 -19.08 -10.04
CA GLY A 46 10.40 -19.05 -9.06
C GLY A 46 11.10 -17.69 -8.90
N ALA A 47 10.66 -16.68 -9.64
CA ALA A 47 11.09 -15.31 -9.41
C ALA A 47 10.44 -14.73 -8.13
N GLU A 48 11.13 -13.77 -7.51
CA GLU A 48 10.56 -13.00 -6.41
C GLU A 48 9.40 -12.13 -6.93
N THR A 49 8.26 -12.20 -6.26
CA THR A 49 7.05 -11.46 -6.63
C THR A 49 6.67 -10.47 -5.55
N ILE A 50 6.02 -9.37 -5.98
CA ILE A 50 5.45 -8.39 -5.07
C ILE A 50 4.17 -8.99 -4.48
N PRO A 51 4.04 -9.07 -3.14
CA PRO A 51 2.80 -9.52 -2.50
C PRO A 51 1.60 -8.63 -2.87
N TYR A 52 0.41 -9.22 -2.85
CA TYR A 52 -0.85 -8.57 -3.17
C TYR A 52 -1.38 -7.67 -2.04
N TYR A 53 -0.60 -6.67 -1.62
CA TYR A 53 -0.91 -5.85 -0.44
C TYR A 53 -2.29 -5.19 -0.47
N SER A 54 -2.75 -4.75 -1.64
CA SER A 54 -4.00 -3.99 -1.81
C SER A 54 -5.25 -4.85 -1.98
N THR A 55 -5.11 -6.17 -2.11
CA THR A 55 -6.23 -7.10 -2.29
C THR A 55 -6.25 -8.24 -1.28
N ASP A 56 -5.09 -8.71 -0.81
CA ASP A 56 -4.94 -9.74 0.21
C ASP A 56 -4.79 -9.10 1.60
N ILE A 57 -5.70 -9.48 2.51
CA ILE A 57 -5.71 -8.95 3.88
C ILE A 57 -4.49 -9.40 4.69
N ASP A 58 -3.98 -10.60 4.46
CA ASP A 58 -2.82 -11.11 5.19
C ASP A 58 -1.55 -10.35 4.76
N ALA A 59 -1.43 -10.05 3.46
CA ALA A 59 -0.37 -9.20 2.94
C ALA A 59 -0.52 -7.75 3.45
N ALA A 60 -1.73 -7.19 3.44
CA ALA A 60 -1.99 -5.85 3.96
C ALA A 60 -1.61 -5.71 5.43
N TRP A 61 -1.83 -6.75 6.24
CA TRP A 61 -1.47 -6.72 7.66
C TRP A 61 0.03 -6.53 7.87
N LYS A 62 0.87 -7.14 7.03
CA LYS A 62 2.32 -6.93 7.07
C LYS A 62 2.72 -5.48 6.84
N VAL A 63 1.93 -4.72 6.07
CA VAL A 63 2.14 -3.28 5.88
C VAL A 63 1.93 -2.52 7.18
N LEU A 64 0.87 -2.86 7.92
CA LEU A 64 0.60 -2.26 9.24
C LEU A 64 1.67 -2.64 10.25
N GLU A 65 2.04 -3.92 10.33
CA GLU A 65 3.11 -4.40 11.22
C GLU A 65 4.43 -3.68 10.96
N LYS A 66 4.76 -3.46 9.68
CA LYS A 66 5.97 -2.73 9.29
C LYS A 66 5.95 -1.28 9.80
N LEU A 67 4.80 -0.63 9.80
CA LEU A 67 4.64 0.78 10.21
C LEU A 67 4.36 0.97 11.70
N GLN A 68 3.90 -0.06 12.41
CA GLN A 68 3.50 0.02 13.82
C GLN A 68 4.64 0.44 14.76
N GLY A 69 5.90 0.18 14.38
CA GLY A 69 7.07 0.63 15.13
C GLY A 69 7.29 2.15 15.10
N GLU A 70 6.75 2.83 14.09
CA GLU A 70 6.98 4.26 13.83
C GLU A 70 5.71 5.10 14.00
N TRP A 71 4.53 4.52 13.72
CA TRP A 71 3.27 5.24 13.64
C TRP A 71 2.14 4.55 14.39
N SER A 72 1.33 5.34 15.08
CA SER A 72 0.01 4.90 15.56
C SER A 72 -0.99 4.84 14.40
N TRP A 73 -1.90 3.88 14.45
CA TRP A 73 -2.99 3.75 13.48
C TRP A 73 -4.35 3.61 14.16
N GLU A 74 -5.40 4.07 13.47
CA GLU A 74 -6.79 3.98 13.90
C GLU A 74 -7.64 3.54 12.69
N MET A 75 -8.50 2.55 12.88
CA MET A 75 -9.43 2.05 11.86
C MET A 75 -10.87 2.26 12.32
N LYS A 76 -11.70 2.86 11.46
CA LYS A 76 -13.15 3.01 11.68
C LYS A 76 -13.90 2.34 10.55
N MET A 77 -14.82 1.45 10.91
CA MET A 77 -15.72 0.82 9.96
C MET A 77 -17.08 1.49 10.05
N ASN A 78 -17.54 2.06 8.94
CA ASN A 78 -18.89 2.56 8.80
C ASN A 78 -19.75 1.48 8.14
N ASN A 79 -20.47 0.72 8.98
CA ASN A 79 -21.33 -0.38 8.52
C ASN A 79 -22.49 0.09 7.61
N ALA A 80 -22.97 1.33 7.79
CA ALA A 80 -24.07 1.87 6.99
C ALA A 80 -23.60 2.22 5.56
N ALA A 81 -22.40 2.78 5.43
CA ALA A 81 -21.80 3.13 4.14
C ALA A 81 -21.01 1.98 3.49
N LYS A 82 -20.75 0.88 4.23
CA LYS A 82 -19.81 -0.20 3.85
C LYS A 82 -18.41 0.35 3.52
N GLU A 83 -17.99 1.33 4.31
CA GLU A 83 -16.71 2.01 4.13
C GLU A 83 -15.82 1.78 5.34
N VAL A 84 -14.53 1.74 5.06
CA VAL A 84 -13.44 1.62 6.02
C VAL A 84 -12.60 2.87 5.89
N GLU A 85 -12.56 3.62 6.98
CA GLU A 85 -11.68 4.77 7.14
C GLU A 85 -10.46 4.32 7.94
N LEU A 86 -9.27 4.56 7.40
CA LEU A 86 -8.02 4.23 8.07
C LEU A 86 -7.11 5.46 8.16
N ARG A 87 -6.56 5.66 9.36
CA ARG A 87 -5.58 6.69 9.68
C ARG A 87 -4.31 6.01 10.15
N ILE A 88 -3.18 6.34 9.55
CA ILE A 88 -1.85 5.89 9.96
C ILE A 88 -0.97 7.14 10.03
N GLY A 89 -0.51 7.53 11.21
CA GLY A 89 0.24 8.79 11.37
C GLY A 89 -0.49 10.00 10.72
N LYS A 90 0.12 10.59 9.69
CA LYS A 90 -0.47 11.69 8.89
C LYS A 90 -1.24 11.20 7.66
N GLY A 91 -1.11 9.93 7.29
CA GLY A 91 -1.83 9.30 6.19
C GLY A 91 -3.28 9.02 6.55
N TRP A 92 -4.19 9.33 5.63
CA TRP A 92 -5.62 9.10 5.80
C TRP A 92 -6.23 8.68 4.48
N ALA A 93 -6.93 7.55 4.49
CA ALA A 93 -7.65 7.03 3.33
C ALA A 93 -8.97 6.37 3.73
N THR A 94 -9.95 6.48 2.86
CA THR A 94 -11.23 5.77 2.96
C THR A 94 -11.39 4.86 1.75
N SER A 95 -11.88 3.64 1.97
CA SER A 95 -12.18 2.69 0.91
C SER A 95 -13.28 1.73 1.31
N THR A 96 -13.90 1.07 0.34
CA THR A 96 -14.84 -0.04 0.59
C THR A 96 -14.13 -1.33 0.98
N ASN A 97 -12.80 -1.43 0.77
CA ASN A 97 -12.01 -2.62 1.09
C ASN A 97 -10.90 -2.30 2.08
N VAL A 98 -10.72 -3.16 3.10
CA VAL A 98 -9.74 -2.98 4.18
C VAL A 98 -8.29 -2.95 3.65
N PRO A 99 -7.83 -3.91 2.84
CA PRO A 99 -6.46 -3.91 2.29
C PRO A 99 -6.14 -2.67 1.48
N LEU A 100 -7.13 -2.18 0.71
CA LEU A 100 -6.98 -0.97 -0.09
C LEU A 100 -6.87 0.29 0.78
N ALA A 101 -7.68 0.41 1.84
CA ALA A 101 -7.57 1.50 2.81
C ALA A 101 -6.20 1.48 3.52
N ILE A 102 -5.72 0.29 3.91
CA ILE A 102 -4.39 0.08 4.49
C ILE A 102 -3.29 0.61 3.59
N CYS A 103 -3.23 0.13 2.35
CA CYS A 103 -2.17 0.51 1.42
C CYS A 103 -2.19 2.01 1.13
N ARG A 104 -3.35 2.60 0.84
CA ARG A 104 -3.44 4.04 0.56
C ARG A 104 -3.01 4.89 1.75
N ALA A 105 -3.47 4.58 2.97
CA ALA A 105 -3.08 5.33 4.16
C ALA A 105 -1.57 5.19 4.44
N ALA A 106 -1.02 3.98 4.29
CA ALA A 106 0.40 3.70 4.47
C ALA A 106 1.26 4.52 3.52
N LEU A 107 0.92 4.50 2.22
CA LEU A 107 1.67 5.21 1.19
C LEU A 107 1.59 6.74 1.39
N LEU A 108 0.41 7.26 1.73
CA LEU A 108 0.23 8.69 2.06
C LEU A 108 1.09 9.14 3.24
N THR A 109 1.34 8.25 4.19
CA THR A 109 2.24 8.55 5.32
C THR A 109 3.67 8.73 4.84
N THR A 110 4.14 7.85 3.96
CA THR A 110 5.51 7.88 3.43
C THR A 110 5.80 9.05 2.47
N ILE A 111 4.79 9.52 1.73
CA ILE A 111 4.94 10.67 0.81
C ILE A 111 5.11 11.97 1.57
N GLY A 112 4.52 12.09 2.77
CA GLY A 112 4.61 13.27 3.62
C GLY A 112 5.96 13.48 4.31
N GLU A 113 6.92 12.56 4.16
CA GLU A 113 8.26 12.64 4.75
C GLU A 113 9.32 13.23 3.80
N GLY A 114 8.94 13.61 2.57
CA GLY A 114 9.84 14.10 1.53
C GLY A 114 10.02 15.62 1.42
N THR A 115 10.06 16.36 2.54
CA THR A 115 10.42 17.80 2.58
C THR A 115 11.37 18.11 3.71
#